data_AF-A0AAN3VX36-F1
#
_entry.id   AF-A0AAN3VX36-F1
#
_cell.length_a   1.000
_cell.length_b   1.000
_cell.length_c   1.000
_cell.angle_alpha   90.00
_cell.angle_beta   90.00
_cell.angle_gamma   90.00
#
_symmetry.space_group_name_H-M   'P 1'
#
loop_
_entity.id
_entity.type
_entity.pdbx_description
1 polymer ?
#
loop_
_entity_poly.entity_id
_entity_poly.type
_entity_poly.pdbx_seq_one_letter_code
_entity_poly.pdbx_strand_id
1 'polypeptide(L)'
;MKKSWRRIWIFGLLFSIWSFFSYSNDWEFGSRGEHMVPFKNSRMKIKDEKIMMKLEEDKSGDFRMKVKVRFVFENEEEGKKIIGFVTPEREDNDAEEENAGKDKRLGITNFLSKVNGKTVLTQQKALQDILSKGILDKEAWEEYREKKYWKSDVYYLEAPFFKGENVVEHEYYYTGSYGIFEKEFAYILTTISKWQDQRVENFELLLDMKNAYVALPYTFWKNHKKIEWEMLGEGKSVEVEEGEKQKRVYLRMKNGVIRYRAKNFSPDKEFHAVVITDSRGTVGRVSNPKNSKYILHDKLTELLLRIQMEDEEFYREDLEKLTGEELELLRNYPYAFAGYDFSRKDLKAYFSQFVWYLPLGTKVPIKEEEVISVVDNIKKGRE
;
A
#
# COMPACT_ATOMS: atom_id res chain seq x y z
N MET A 1 -11.87 53.37 24.49
CA MET A 1 -12.43 52.64 23.32
C MET A 1 -11.42 52.31 22.20
N LYS A 2 -10.58 53.23 21.71
CA LYS A 2 -9.65 52.95 20.58
C LYS A 2 -8.53 51.91 20.83
N LYS A 3 -8.13 51.65 22.07
CA LYS A 3 -7.05 50.69 22.40
C LYS A 3 -7.50 49.21 22.40
N SER A 4 -8.80 48.94 22.60
CA SER A 4 -9.35 47.58 22.66
C SER A 4 -9.48 46.96 21.26
N TRP A 5 -9.95 47.74 20.29
CA TRP A 5 -10.13 47.30 18.91
C TRP A 5 -8.80 46.90 18.24
N ARG A 6 -7.72 47.62 18.55
CA ARG A 6 -6.39 47.33 18.01
C ARG A 6 -5.81 46.00 18.51
N ARG A 7 -6.20 45.54 19.72
CA ARG A 7 -5.82 44.22 20.24
C ARG A 7 -6.65 43.10 19.62
N ILE A 8 -7.96 43.32 19.40
CA ILE A 8 -8.85 42.36 18.74
C ILE A 8 -8.41 42.12 17.29
N TRP A 9 -7.99 43.16 16.57
CA TRP A 9 -7.45 43.03 15.22
C TRP A 9 -6.11 42.26 15.18
N ILE A 10 -5.24 42.47 16.16
CA ILE A 10 -3.95 41.72 16.25
C ILE A 10 -4.20 40.23 16.57
N PHE A 11 -5.15 39.92 17.45
CA PHE A 11 -5.54 38.53 17.75
C PHE A 11 -6.23 37.84 16.57
N GLY A 12 -7.08 38.56 15.81
CA GLY A 12 -7.68 38.04 14.57
C GLY A 12 -6.64 37.75 13.49
N LEU A 13 -5.66 38.65 13.31
CA LEU A 13 -4.57 38.46 12.34
C LEU A 13 -3.63 37.32 12.74
N LEU A 14 -3.36 37.13 14.03
CA LEU A 14 -2.59 35.98 14.56
C LEU A 14 -3.33 34.65 14.35
N PHE A 15 -4.66 34.61 14.49
CA PHE A 15 -5.47 33.41 14.23
C PHE A 15 -5.49 33.07 12.73
N SER A 16 -5.56 34.07 11.86
CA SER A 16 -5.44 33.89 10.40
C SER A 16 -4.06 33.40 9.98
N ILE A 17 -2.97 33.88 10.60
CA ILE A 17 -1.59 33.44 10.31
C ILE A 17 -1.32 32.02 10.84
N TRP A 18 -1.95 31.61 11.94
CA TRP A 18 -1.84 30.23 12.46
C TRP A 18 -2.56 29.21 11.56
N SER A 19 -3.62 29.62 10.85
CA SER A 19 -4.36 28.73 9.95
C SER A 19 -3.58 28.38 8.66
N PHE A 20 -2.58 29.19 8.28
CA PHE A 20 -1.74 28.93 7.10
C PHE A 20 -0.59 27.92 7.35
N PHE A 21 -0.41 27.46 8.60
CA PHE A 21 0.60 26.45 8.95
C PHE A 21 0.01 25.10 9.38
N SER A 22 -1.32 24.95 9.32
CA SER A 22 -1.96 23.64 9.39
C SER A 22 -1.82 22.94 8.05
N TYR A 23 -0.66 22.34 7.81
CA TYR A 23 -0.59 21.23 6.87
C TYR A 23 -1.29 20.05 7.54
N SER A 24 -2.56 19.81 7.18
CA SER A 24 -3.16 18.51 7.40
C SER A 24 -2.34 17.52 6.58
N ASN A 25 -1.60 16.64 7.27
CA ASN A 25 -0.94 15.54 6.59
C ASN A 25 -1.99 14.44 6.45
N ASP A 26 -2.62 14.34 5.29
CA ASP A 26 -3.65 13.33 4.96
C ASP A 26 -3.05 11.92 4.76
N TRP A 27 -1.79 11.76 5.15
CA TRP A 27 -0.97 10.57 5.01
C TRP A 27 -0.23 10.29 6.32
N GLU A 28 -0.38 9.07 6.82
CA GLU A 28 0.31 8.59 8.00
C GLU A 28 1.24 7.45 7.61
N PHE A 29 2.54 7.65 7.79
CA PHE A 29 3.52 6.60 7.60
C PHE A 29 3.35 5.50 8.66
N GLY A 30 3.13 4.25 8.23
CA GLY A 30 3.06 3.12 9.14
C GLY A 30 4.30 2.22 9.06
N SER A 31 4.46 1.47 7.97
CA SER A 31 5.67 0.65 7.73
C SER A 31 5.73 0.15 6.29
N ARG A 32 6.87 -0.41 5.88
CA ARG A 32 7.04 -1.05 4.57
C ARG A 32 7.92 -2.30 4.65
N GLY A 33 7.80 -3.18 3.66
CA GLY A 33 8.73 -4.30 3.48
C GLY A 33 10.04 -3.84 2.83
N GLU A 34 11.09 -4.67 2.95
CA GLU A 34 12.40 -4.35 2.40
C GLU A 34 13.09 -5.64 1.91
N HIS A 35 13.89 -5.53 0.85
CA HIS A 35 14.76 -6.62 0.41
C HIS A 35 16.01 -6.69 1.31
N MET A 36 16.55 -7.89 1.53
CA MET A 36 17.78 -8.09 2.30
C MET A 36 18.95 -7.27 1.75
N VAL A 37 19.80 -6.78 2.64
CA VAL A 37 21.07 -6.15 2.30
C VAL A 37 22.25 -6.97 2.82
N PRO A 38 23.34 -7.06 2.04
CA PRO A 38 24.56 -7.70 2.52
C PRO A 38 25.23 -6.82 3.57
N PHE A 39 25.75 -7.44 4.63
CA PHE A 39 26.68 -6.78 5.55
C PHE A 39 28.11 -7.23 5.23
N LYS A 40 28.99 -6.28 4.90
CA LYS A 40 30.41 -6.44 4.53
C LYS A 40 30.70 -7.47 3.43
N ASN A 41 31.15 -6.98 2.27
CA ASN A 41 31.86 -7.73 1.21
C ASN A 41 31.38 -9.18 0.99
N SER A 42 30.07 -9.41 1.01
CA SER A 42 29.55 -10.72 0.66
C SER A 42 29.58 -10.85 -0.85
N ARG A 43 30.56 -11.60 -1.38
CA ARG A 43 30.60 -12.05 -2.78
C ARG A 43 29.50 -13.10 -3.02
N MET A 44 28.27 -12.64 -2.87
CA MET A 44 27.05 -13.42 -3.01
C MET A 44 26.21 -12.77 -4.09
N LYS A 45 25.78 -13.58 -5.05
CA LYS A 45 24.81 -13.20 -6.08
C LYS A 45 23.46 -13.81 -5.76
N ILE A 46 22.38 -13.20 -6.23
CA ILE A 46 21.03 -13.72 -6.04
C ILE A 46 20.62 -14.46 -7.31
N LYS A 47 20.50 -15.79 -7.21
CA LYS A 47 20.01 -16.61 -8.33
C LYS A 47 18.50 -16.56 -8.41
N ASP A 48 17.83 -16.80 -7.30
CA ASP A 48 16.38 -16.84 -7.26
C ASP A 48 15.87 -16.00 -6.09
N GLU A 49 14.87 -15.17 -6.37
CA GLU A 49 14.09 -14.50 -5.35
C GLU A 49 12.61 -14.75 -5.63
N LYS A 50 11.91 -15.20 -4.58
CA LYS A 50 10.47 -15.35 -4.60
C LYS A 50 9.86 -14.61 -3.42
N ILE A 51 9.09 -13.57 -3.70
CA ILE A 51 8.33 -12.82 -2.71
C ILE A 51 6.85 -13.22 -2.83
N MET A 52 6.25 -13.61 -1.72
CA MET A 52 4.80 -13.77 -1.57
C MET A 52 4.30 -12.74 -0.57
N MET A 53 3.44 -11.86 -1.03
CA MET A 53 2.77 -10.84 -0.24
C MET A 53 1.29 -11.20 -0.15
N LYS A 54 0.77 -11.36 1.06
CA LYS A 54 -0.62 -11.70 1.31
C LYS A 54 -1.27 -10.66 2.21
N LEU A 55 -2.34 -10.05 1.69
CA LEU A 55 -3.17 -9.13 2.46
C LEU A 55 -3.98 -9.90 3.49
N GLU A 56 -3.81 -9.56 4.76
CA GLU A 56 -4.56 -10.09 5.88
C GLU A 56 -5.21 -8.96 6.67
N GLU A 57 -6.18 -9.30 7.51
CA GLU A 57 -6.72 -8.40 8.52
C GLU A 57 -6.27 -8.92 9.88
N ASP A 58 -5.96 -8.01 10.81
CA ASP A 58 -5.72 -8.38 12.19
C ASP A 58 -7.05 -8.51 12.97
N LYS A 59 -6.97 -8.53 14.31
CA LYS A 59 -8.15 -8.68 15.17
C LYS A 59 -9.03 -7.43 15.24
N SER A 60 -8.51 -6.23 14.95
CA SER A 60 -9.33 -5.01 14.87
C SER A 60 -10.01 -4.88 13.51
N GLY A 61 -9.61 -5.69 12.52
CA GLY A 61 -10.07 -5.58 11.15
C GLY A 61 -9.18 -4.67 10.30
N ASP A 62 -8.04 -4.23 10.83
CA ASP A 62 -7.09 -3.42 10.08
C ASP A 62 -6.26 -4.31 9.17
N PHE A 63 -6.05 -3.84 7.94
CA PHE A 63 -5.24 -4.56 6.98
C PHE A 63 -3.78 -4.67 7.45
N ARG A 64 -3.10 -5.75 7.11
CA ARG A 64 -1.66 -5.91 7.27
C ARG A 64 -1.14 -6.80 6.15
N MET A 65 0.12 -6.64 5.80
CA MET A 65 0.74 -7.46 4.77
C MET A 65 1.60 -8.54 5.40
N LYS A 66 1.25 -9.79 5.14
CA LYS A 66 2.09 -10.94 5.44
C LYS A 66 3.07 -11.14 4.30
N VAL A 67 4.36 -11.09 4.59
CA VAL A 67 5.42 -11.36 3.61
C VAL A 67 6.07 -12.69 3.90
N LYS A 68 6.22 -13.50 2.86
CA LYS A 68 7.18 -14.61 2.83
C LYS A 68 8.13 -14.37 1.68
N VAL A 69 9.43 -14.28 1.96
CA VAL A 69 10.44 -14.15 0.92
C VAL A 69 11.43 -15.30 1.01
N ARG A 70 11.80 -15.85 -0.13
CA ARG A 70 12.82 -16.89 -0.27
C ARG A 70 13.87 -16.43 -1.27
N PHE A 71 15.12 -16.40 -0.81
CA PHE A 71 16.30 -16.14 -1.60
C PHE A 71 17.08 -17.43 -1.82
N VAL A 72 17.65 -17.59 -3.01
CA VAL A 72 18.75 -18.52 -3.29
C VAL A 72 19.96 -17.67 -3.62
N PHE A 73 20.88 -17.61 -2.66
CA PHE A 73 22.17 -16.97 -2.84
C PHE A 73 23.16 -17.98 -3.37
N GLU A 74 23.98 -17.59 -4.34
CA GLU A 74 25.18 -18.34 -4.68
C GLU A 74 26.41 -17.62 -4.11
N ASN A 75 27.19 -18.39 -3.36
CA ASN A 75 28.27 -17.90 -2.54
C ASN A 75 29.59 -18.57 -2.96
N GLU A 76 30.62 -17.77 -3.21
CA GLU A 76 31.91 -18.27 -3.73
C GLU A 76 32.69 -19.09 -2.70
N GLU A 77 32.56 -18.75 -1.41
CA GLU A 77 33.40 -19.29 -0.33
C GLU A 77 32.56 -19.62 0.91
N GLU A 78 32.77 -20.83 1.45
CA GLU A 78 32.16 -21.23 2.71
C GLU A 78 32.58 -20.32 3.86
N GLY A 79 31.64 -19.99 4.74
CA GLY A 79 31.92 -19.18 5.91
C GLY A 79 30.67 -18.62 6.57
N LYS A 80 30.86 -18.03 7.74
CA LYS A 80 29.81 -17.34 8.46
C LYS A 80 29.50 -16.01 7.76
N LYS A 81 28.24 -15.78 7.43
CA LYS A 81 27.78 -14.54 6.78
C LYS A 81 26.84 -13.79 7.72
N ILE A 82 26.93 -12.47 7.68
CA ILE A 82 25.98 -11.57 8.32
C ILE A 82 25.15 -10.95 7.19
N ILE A 83 23.85 -11.07 7.29
CA ILE A 83 22.89 -10.47 6.37
C ILE A 83 21.79 -9.84 7.19
N GLY A 84 21.09 -8.87 6.61
CA GLY A 84 19.90 -8.41 7.29
C GLY A 84 19.07 -7.45 6.50
N PHE A 85 18.15 -6.86 7.23
CA PHE A 85 16.96 -6.19 6.78
C PHE A 85 16.93 -4.89 7.54
N VAL A 86 17.19 -3.80 6.84
CA VAL A 86 17.11 -2.45 7.38
C VAL A 86 15.63 -2.06 7.35
N THR A 87 15.12 -1.49 8.43
CA THR A 87 13.77 -0.93 8.41
C THR A 87 13.81 0.49 7.87
N PRO A 88 12.71 1.02 7.32
CA PRO A 88 12.54 2.46 7.16
C PRO A 88 12.77 3.26 8.46
N GLU A 89 13.07 4.55 8.29
CA GLU A 89 13.01 5.56 9.35
C GLU A 89 11.54 5.78 9.72
N ARG A 90 11.28 6.15 10.98
CA ARG A 90 10.00 6.70 11.39
C ARG A 90 9.86 8.14 10.91
N GLU A 91 8.66 8.52 10.48
CA GLU A 91 8.24 9.92 10.55
C GLU A 91 7.93 10.22 12.02
N ASP A 92 8.68 11.12 12.64
CA ASP A 92 8.49 11.51 14.04
C ASP A 92 7.15 12.24 14.20
N ASN A 93 6.22 11.66 14.97
CA ASN A 93 5.17 12.41 15.66
C ASN A 93 5.41 12.22 17.17
N ASP A 94 6.15 13.16 17.76
CA ASP A 94 6.73 13.13 19.11
C ASP A 94 5.71 13.04 20.28
N ALA A 95 4.39 12.94 20.03
CA ALA A 95 3.36 13.13 21.06
C ALA A 95 2.70 11.83 21.59
N GLU A 96 2.66 10.74 20.82
CA GLU A 96 1.96 9.51 21.23
C GLU A 96 2.88 8.41 21.80
N GLU A 97 4.19 8.66 21.84
CA GLU A 97 5.20 7.61 21.97
C GLU A 97 5.46 7.09 23.39
N GLU A 98 5.09 7.80 24.46
CA GLU A 98 5.46 7.36 25.81
C GLU A 98 4.78 6.05 26.25
N ASN A 99 3.66 5.66 25.63
CA ASN A 99 2.86 4.51 26.07
C ASN A 99 2.89 3.28 25.13
N ALA A 100 3.52 3.36 23.95
CA ALA A 100 3.54 2.26 22.99
C ALA A 100 4.84 1.43 23.08
N GLY A 101 4.73 0.15 23.44
CA GLY A 101 5.85 -0.79 23.55
C GLY A 101 6.64 -0.97 22.23
N LYS A 102 7.88 -1.48 22.34
CA LYS A 102 8.86 -1.58 21.23
C LYS A 102 8.33 -2.28 19.97
N ASP A 103 7.45 -3.27 20.08
CA ASP A 103 6.90 -4.00 18.91
C ASP A 103 5.90 -3.16 18.11
N LYS A 104 5.24 -2.19 18.75
CA LYS A 104 4.37 -1.22 18.05
C LYS A 104 5.17 -0.17 17.28
N ARG A 105 6.48 -0.04 17.56
CA ARG A 105 7.35 1.03 17.04
C ARG A 105 7.80 0.86 15.58
N LEU A 106 7.80 -0.37 15.05
CA LEU A 106 8.35 -0.66 13.73
C LEU A 106 7.31 -1.02 12.67
N GLY A 107 6.08 -1.27 13.09
CA GLY A 107 5.03 -1.85 12.25
C GLY A 107 5.35 -3.26 11.74
N ILE A 108 6.57 -3.78 11.93
CA ILE A 108 7.00 -5.13 11.56
C ILE A 108 6.87 -6.05 12.77
N THR A 109 6.22 -7.20 12.60
CA THR A 109 6.02 -8.18 13.69
C THR A 109 6.24 -9.61 13.21
N ASN A 110 6.52 -10.51 14.18
CA ASN A 110 6.73 -11.94 13.97
C ASN A 110 7.81 -12.25 12.92
N PHE A 111 8.94 -11.53 12.97
CA PHE A 111 10.03 -11.72 12.03
C PHE A 111 10.76 -13.04 12.29
N LEU A 112 10.61 -13.99 11.37
CA LEU A 112 11.21 -15.31 11.42
C LEU A 112 12.18 -15.50 10.27
N SER A 113 13.34 -16.11 10.56
CA SER A 113 14.38 -16.38 9.57
C SER A 113 14.77 -17.84 9.56
N LYS A 114 14.96 -18.40 8.36
CA LYS A 114 15.59 -19.70 8.16
C LYS A 114 16.75 -19.58 7.18
N VAL A 115 17.83 -20.31 7.47
CA VAL A 115 18.96 -20.46 6.56
C VAL A 115 19.19 -21.95 6.37
N ASN A 116 19.16 -22.40 5.11
CA ASN A 116 19.30 -23.80 4.72
C ASN A 116 18.36 -24.73 5.51
N GLY A 117 17.11 -24.30 5.67
CA GLY A 117 16.05 -25.03 6.39
C GLY A 117 16.13 -24.97 7.93
N LYS A 118 17.18 -24.38 8.51
CA LYS A 118 17.34 -24.23 9.96
C LYS A 118 16.88 -22.85 10.41
N THR A 119 16.03 -22.79 11.43
CA THR A 119 15.65 -21.52 12.07
C THR A 119 16.88 -20.85 12.68
N VAL A 120 17.08 -19.58 12.36
CA VAL A 120 18.19 -18.77 12.88
C VAL A 120 17.61 -17.63 13.71
N LEU A 121 18.25 -17.33 14.84
CA LEU A 121 17.86 -16.20 15.67
C LEU A 121 18.19 -14.89 14.95
N THR A 122 17.17 -14.06 14.73
CA THR A 122 17.33 -12.69 14.24
C THR A 122 17.58 -11.75 15.43
N GLN A 123 18.60 -10.90 15.31
CA GLN A 123 18.89 -9.85 16.29
C GLN A 123 18.38 -8.51 15.75
N GLN A 124 17.66 -7.76 16.58
CA GLN A 124 17.23 -6.39 16.30
C GLN A 124 18.14 -5.41 17.02
N LYS A 125 18.70 -4.44 16.30
CA LYS A 125 19.48 -3.32 16.87
C LYS A 125 19.26 -2.05 16.09
N ALA A 126 19.51 -0.91 16.72
CA ALA A 126 19.58 0.36 16.00
C ALA A 126 20.67 0.30 14.91
N LEU A 127 20.40 0.88 13.75
CA LEU A 127 21.37 0.94 12.65
C LEU A 127 22.71 1.53 13.09
N GLN A 128 22.69 2.53 13.98
CA GLN A 128 23.88 3.15 14.58
C GLN A 128 24.75 2.16 15.38
N ASP A 129 24.14 1.19 16.07
CA ASP A 129 24.86 0.17 16.84
C ASP A 129 25.51 -0.88 15.93
N ILE A 130 24.93 -1.14 14.75
CA ILE A 130 25.52 -2.02 13.73
C ILE A 130 26.76 -1.37 13.12
N LEU A 131 26.69 -0.05 12.91
CA LEU A 131 27.75 0.76 12.33
C LEU A 131 28.95 0.91 13.25
N SER A 132 28.72 1.21 14.53
CA SER A 132 29.81 1.33 15.52
C SER A 132 30.61 0.04 15.68
N LYS A 133 29.99 -1.12 15.39
CA LYS A 133 30.64 -2.43 15.38
C LYS A 133 31.35 -2.75 14.06
N GLY A 134 31.28 -1.86 13.07
CA GLY A 134 31.85 -2.04 11.74
C GLY A 134 31.26 -3.23 11.01
N ILE A 135 29.97 -3.53 11.18
CA ILE A 135 29.31 -4.66 10.50
C ILE A 135 28.84 -4.26 9.09
N LEU A 136 28.48 -2.99 8.88
CA LEU A 136 28.10 -2.42 7.57
C LEU A 136 29.26 -1.62 6.95
N ASP A 137 29.35 -1.62 5.62
CA ASP A 137 30.32 -0.82 4.86
C ASP A 137 30.03 0.69 4.97
N LYS A 138 31.07 1.52 4.92
CA LYS A 138 31.00 2.97 5.18
C LYS A 138 30.23 3.70 4.08
N GLU A 139 30.35 3.24 2.83
CA GLU A 139 29.64 3.79 1.67
C GLU A 139 28.13 3.55 1.80
N ALA A 140 27.75 2.34 2.24
CA ALA A 140 26.35 2.03 2.52
C ALA A 140 25.78 2.91 3.64
N TRP A 141 26.59 3.28 4.63
CA TRP A 141 26.18 4.20 5.70
C TRP A 141 25.87 5.62 5.21
N GLU A 142 26.74 6.23 4.39
CA GLU A 142 26.47 7.59 3.90
C GLU A 142 25.18 7.63 3.07
N GLU A 143 24.89 6.57 2.29
CA GLU A 143 23.61 6.43 1.59
C GLU A 143 22.42 6.38 2.57
N TYR A 144 22.51 5.57 3.64
CA TYR A 144 21.44 5.49 4.65
C TYR A 144 21.27 6.82 5.39
N ARG A 145 22.35 7.54 5.67
CA ARG A 145 22.30 8.86 6.32
C ARG A 145 21.65 9.92 5.43
N GLU A 146 22.02 9.99 4.15
CA GLU A 146 21.44 10.94 3.18
C GLU A 146 19.93 10.73 3.00
N LYS A 147 19.50 9.46 2.97
CA LYS A 147 18.08 9.08 2.92
C LYS A 147 17.37 9.20 4.27
N LYS A 148 18.03 9.80 5.26
CA LYS A 148 17.58 9.98 6.66
C LYS A 148 17.33 8.69 7.44
N TYR A 149 17.71 7.51 7.01
CA TYR A 149 17.53 6.26 7.77
C TYR A 149 18.29 6.12 9.10
N TRP A 150 18.84 7.19 9.70
CA TRP A 150 19.69 7.16 10.88
C TRP A 150 18.98 6.72 12.17
N LYS A 151 17.63 6.80 12.24
CA LYS A 151 16.81 6.25 13.34
C LYS A 151 16.27 4.83 13.06
N SER A 152 16.68 4.20 11.96
CA SER A 152 16.17 2.88 11.59
C SER A 152 16.70 1.76 12.49
N ASP A 153 15.92 0.70 12.62
CA ASP A 153 16.38 -0.56 13.18
C ASP A 153 16.89 -1.50 12.08
N VAL A 154 17.71 -2.46 12.48
CA VAL A 154 18.24 -3.51 11.63
C VAL A 154 17.92 -4.85 12.26
N TYR A 155 17.22 -5.66 11.49
CA TYR A 155 17.08 -7.09 11.74
C TYR A 155 18.21 -7.80 11.02
N TYR A 156 19.20 -8.30 11.75
CA TYR A 156 20.29 -9.05 11.15
C TYR A 156 20.36 -10.46 11.73
N LEU A 157 20.86 -11.37 10.92
CA LEU A 157 21.13 -12.73 11.31
C LEU A 157 22.56 -13.07 10.94
N GLU A 158 23.10 -14.05 11.66
CA GLU A 158 24.42 -14.58 11.41
C GLU A 158 24.31 -16.09 11.26
N ALA A 159 24.73 -16.62 10.12
CA ALA A 159 24.55 -18.03 9.78
C ALA A 159 25.70 -18.58 8.95
N PRO A 160 25.99 -19.90 9.03
CA PRO A 160 26.96 -20.54 8.15
C PRO A 160 26.38 -20.67 6.74
N PHE A 161 27.14 -20.21 5.75
CA PHE A 161 26.87 -20.41 4.33
C PHE A 161 27.92 -21.36 3.76
N PHE A 162 27.48 -22.32 2.96
CA PHE A 162 28.38 -23.21 2.22
C PHE A 162 28.84 -22.54 0.93
N LYS A 163 29.87 -23.10 0.30
CA LYS A 163 30.18 -22.77 -1.09
C LYS A 163 29.04 -23.26 -2.01
N GLY A 164 28.65 -22.44 -2.97
CA GLY A 164 27.52 -22.70 -3.87
C GLY A 164 26.20 -22.12 -3.34
N GLU A 165 25.09 -22.83 -3.59
CA GLU A 165 23.75 -22.34 -3.29
C GLU A 165 23.39 -22.44 -1.79
N ASN A 166 22.83 -21.35 -1.27
CA ASN A 166 22.31 -21.24 0.09
C ASN A 166 20.91 -20.63 0.03
N VAL A 167 19.98 -21.21 0.79
CA VAL A 167 18.60 -20.77 0.84
C VAL A 167 18.38 -19.95 2.08
N VAL A 168 17.82 -18.75 1.92
CA VAL A 168 17.40 -17.91 3.04
C VAL A 168 15.93 -17.58 2.91
N GLU A 169 15.19 -17.73 3.99
CA GLU A 169 13.75 -17.49 4.02
C GLU A 169 13.39 -16.55 5.17
N HIS A 170 12.52 -15.60 4.89
CA HIS A 170 11.89 -14.76 5.90
C HIS A 170 10.38 -14.85 5.87
N GLU A 171 9.78 -14.73 7.05
CA GLU A 171 8.35 -14.53 7.22
C GLU A 171 8.13 -13.43 8.25
N TYR A 172 7.30 -12.43 7.93
CA TYR A 172 6.96 -11.34 8.83
C TYR A 172 5.64 -10.68 8.41
N TYR A 173 5.10 -9.83 9.28
CA TYR A 173 3.98 -8.94 8.95
C TYR A 173 4.46 -7.51 8.98
N TYR A 174 3.87 -6.65 8.16
CA TYR A 174 3.99 -5.21 8.32
C TYR A 174 2.66 -4.49 8.09
N THR A 175 2.48 -3.34 8.73
CA THR A 175 1.22 -2.61 8.76
C THR A 175 0.93 -1.81 7.50
N GLY A 176 1.92 -1.33 6.74
CA GLY A 176 1.67 -0.40 5.62
C GLY A 176 1.41 1.03 6.10
N SER A 177 1.37 1.99 5.18
CA SER A 177 1.04 3.40 5.44
C SER A 177 -0.43 3.68 5.12
N TYR A 178 -1.03 4.67 5.78
CA TYR A 178 -2.46 4.97 5.68
C TYR A 178 -2.71 6.33 5.03
N GLY A 179 -3.74 6.40 4.20
CA GLY A 179 -4.37 7.63 3.76
C GLY A 179 -5.88 7.54 3.96
N ILE A 180 -6.60 8.63 3.72
CA ILE A 180 -8.05 8.75 4.01
C ILE A 180 -8.89 7.61 3.39
N PHE A 181 -8.60 7.22 2.15
CA PHE A 181 -9.36 6.20 1.40
C PHE A 181 -8.51 5.03 0.91
N GLU A 182 -7.29 4.94 1.41
CA GLU A 182 -6.32 4.01 0.87
C GLU A 182 -5.28 3.60 1.89
N LYS A 183 -4.64 2.48 1.59
CA LYS A 183 -3.57 1.93 2.40
C LYS A 183 -2.47 1.39 1.52
N GLU A 184 -1.26 1.91 1.71
CA GLU A 184 -0.12 1.56 0.90
C GLU A 184 0.77 0.52 1.55
N PHE A 185 1.12 -0.49 0.76
CA PHE A 185 2.09 -1.52 1.09
C PHE A 185 3.27 -1.41 0.13
N ALA A 186 4.30 -0.69 0.58
CA ALA A 186 5.56 -0.58 -0.15
C ALA A 186 6.50 -1.76 0.14
N TYR A 187 7.37 -2.09 -0.82
CA TYR A 187 8.48 -3.02 -0.66
C TYR A 187 9.72 -2.49 -1.39
N ILE A 188 10.81 -2.31 -0.66
CA ILE A 188 12.07 -1.78 -1.22
C ILE A 188 12.79 -2.88 -2.01
N LEU A 189 12.89 -2.70 -3.32
CA LEU A 189 13.54 -3.63 -4.26
C LEU A 189 14.89 -3.11 -4.74
N THR A 190 15.13 -1.80 -4.69
CA THR A 190 16.37 -1.21 -5.25
C THR A 190 17.64 -1.66 -4.53
N THR A 191 17.54 -2.21 -3.31
CA THR A 191 18.68 -2.80 -2.59
C THR A 191 19.26 -4.05 -3.27
N ILE A 192 18.59 -4.62 -4.28
CA ILE A 192 19.16 -5.63 -5.20
C ILE A 192 20.50 -5.16 -5.80
N SER A 193 20.62 -3.85 -6.08
CA SER A 193 21.85 -3.23 -6.61
C SER A 193 23.07 -3.34 -5.69
N LYS A 194 22.88 -3.72 -4.41
CA LYS A 194 23.96 -3.89 -3.43
C LYS A 194 24.61 -5.28 -3.49
N TRP A 195 23.99 -6.23 -4.18
CA TRP A 195 24.50 -7.59 -4.32
C TRP A 195 25.42 -7.74 -5.53
N GLN A 196 26.22 -8.81 -5.57
CA GLN A 196 27.01 -9.14 -6.75
C GLN A 196 26.08 -9.29 -7.95
N ASP A 197 26.55 -8.87 -9.13
CA ASP A 197 25.79 -8.80 -10.39
C ASP A 197 24.64 -7.77 -10.45
N GLN A 198 24.30 -7.12 -9.32
CA GLN A 198 23.30 -6.05 -9.20
C GLN A 198 21.91 -6.43 -9.78
N ARG A 199 21.61 -7.73 -9.80
CA ARG A 199 20.40 -8.29 -10.38
C ARG A 199 20.04 -9.60 -9.70
N VAL A 200 18.79 -10.00 -9.87
CA VAL A 200 18.30 -11.33 -9.54
C VAL A 200 18.18 -12.13 -10.84
N GLU A 201 18.83 -13.29 -10.95
CA GLU A 201 18.75 -14.09 -12.19
C GLU A 201 17.29 -14.51 -12.49
N ASN A 202 16.53 -14.91 -11.46
CA ASN A 202 15.14 -15.34 -11.53
C ASN A 202 14.29 -14.67 -10.42
N PHE A 203 13.41 -13.74 -10.80
CA PHE A 203 12.54 -13.05 -9.86
C PHE A 203 11.08 -13.49 -10.04
N GLU A 204 10.39 -13.75 -8.92
CA GLU A 204 8.95 -14.00 -8.88
C GLU A 204 8.31 -13.21 -7.72
N LEU A 205 7.29 -12.41 -8.04
CA LEU A 205 6.43 -11.73 -7.08
C LEU A 205 5.01 -12.29 -7.18
N LEU A 206 4.47 -12.72 -6.04
CA LEU A 206 3.09 -13.20 -5.89
C LEU A 206 2.35 -12.29 -4.91
N LEU A 207 1.20 -11.77 -5.34
CA LEU A 207 0.33 -10.93 -4.54
C LEU A 207 -1.02 -11.64 -4.34
N ASP A 208 -1.30 -12.08 -3.11
CA ASP A 208 -2.61 -12.53 -2.67
C ASP A 208 -3.32 -11.36 -1.97
N MET A 209 -4.03 -10.56 -2.78
CA MET A 209 -4.76 -9.38 -2.30
C MET A 209 -6.21 -9.71 -1.92
N LYS A 210 -6.55 -11.01 -1.80
CA LYS A 210 -7.93 -11.49 -1.63
C LYS A 210 -8.88 -10.84 -2.64
N ASN A 211 -9.98 -10.25 -2.16
CA ASN A 211 -10.94 -9.49 -2.96
C ASN A 211 -10.81 -7.98 -2.76
N ALA A 212 -9.69 -7.48 -2.27
CA ALA A 212 -9.47 -6.04 -2.11
C ALA A 212 -9.39 -5.35 -3.48
N TYR A 213 -9.91 -4.13 -3.57
CA TYR A 213 -9.68 -3.27 -4.72
C TYR A 213 -8.30 -2.62 -4.57
N VAL A 214 -7.42 -2.79 -5.55
CA VAL A 214 -6.02 -2.37 -5.42
C VAL A 214 -5.52 -1.63 -6.65
N ALA A 215 -4.59 -0.70 -6.45
CA ALA A 215 -3.77 -0.11 -7.49
C ALA A 215 -2.34 -0.64 -7.39
N LEU A 216 -1.83 -1.18 -8.49
CA LEU A 216 -0.48 -1.70 -8.63
C LEU A 216 0.38 -0.76 -9.49
N PRO A 217 1.72 -0.80 -9.35
CA PRO A 217 2.58 0.05 -10.15
C PRO A 217 2.57 -0.43 -11.60
N TYR A 218 2.63 0.51 -12.53
CA TYR A 218 2.77 0.19 -13.96
C TYR A 218 4.20 -0.25 -14.33
N THR A 219 5.21 0.19 -13.58
CA THR A 219 6.62 -0.01 -13.92
C THR A 219 7.50 -0.08 -12.66
N PHE A 220 8.58 -0.86 -12.74
CA PHE A 220 9.70 -0.83 -11.79
C PHE A 220 10.90 -0.02 -12.30
N TRP A 221 10.73 0.71 -13.41
CA TRP A 221 11.85 1.36 -14.11
C TRP A 221 11.58 2.83 -14.46
N LYS A 222 12.64 3.63 -14.46
CA LYS A 222 12.68 5.03 -14.88
C LYS A 222 12.38 5.20 -16.36
N ASN A 223 12.67 4.19 -17.18
CA ASN A 223 12.33 4.17 -18.60
C ASN A 223 10.84 3.85 -18.87
N HIS A 224 10.02 3.68 -17.84
CA HIS A 224 8.58 3.39 -17.94
C HIS A 224 8.25 2.08 -18.66
N LYS A 225 9.16 1.10 -18.64
CA LYS A 225 8.88 -0.26 -19.13
C LYS A 225 7.68 -0.85 -18.37
N LYS A 226 6.67 -1.28 -19.11
CA LYS A 226 5.45 -1.87 -18.56
C LYS A 226 5.73 -3.18 -17.81
N ILE A 227 5.04 -3.38 -16.69
CA ILE A 227 4.91 -4.66 -16.01
C ILE A 227 3.73 -5.42 -16.61
N GLU A 228 3.99 -6.63 -17.08
CA GLU A 228 2.93 -7.57 -17.48
C GLU A 228 2.46 -8.34 -16.25
N TRP A 229 1.48 -7.77 -15.54
CA TRP A 229 0.84 -8.43 -14.40
C TRP A 229 -0.03 -9.59 -14.88
N GLU A 230 0.25 -10.78 -14.39
CA GLU A 230 -0.50 -11.99 -14.71
C GLU A 230 -1.53 -12.27 -13.62
N MET A 231 -2.81 -12.31 -13.98
CA MET A 231 -3.88 -12.71 -13.06
C MET A 231 -4.08 -14.22 -13.11
N LEU A 232 -3.67 -14.93 -12.06
CA LEU A 232 -3.87 -16.37 -11.90
C LEU A 232 -5.18 -16.63 -11.15
N GLY A 233 -6.29 -16.37 -11.83
CA GLY A 233 -7.64 -16.48 -11.28
C GLY A 233 -8.64 -15.60 -12.01
N GLU A 234 -9.83 -15.44 -11.45
CA GLU A 234 -10.85 -14.54 -11.98
C GLU A 234 -10.68 -13.13 -11.38
N GLY A 235 -10.64 -12.10 -12.22
CA GLY A 235 -10.53 -10.71 -11.78
C GLY A 235 -10.85 -9.71 -12.88
N LYS A 236 -10.83 -8.43 -12.52
CA LYS A 236 -10.92 -7.29 -13.43
C LYS A 236 -9.70 -6.40 -13.22
N SER A 237 -9.18 -5.84 -14.31
CA SER A 237 -8.11 -4.85 -14.25
C SER A 237 -8.29 -3.77 -15.31
N VAL A 238 -7.69 -2.62 -15.06
CA VAL A 238 -7.63 -1.51 -15.99
C VAL A 238 -6.36 -0.69 -15.78
N GLU A 239 -5.76 -0.24 -16.87
CA GLU A 239 -4.61 0.66 -16.87
C GLU A 239 -5.09 2.11 -16.95
N VAL A 240 -4.58 2.95 -16.06
CA VAL A 240 -5.04 4.32 -15.87
C VAL A 240 -3.86 5.27 -15.92
N GLU A 241 -4.04 6.39 -16.62
CA GLU A 241 -3.09 7.51 -16.62
C GLU A 241 -3.38 8.44 -15.44
N GLU A 242 -2.36 8.63 -14.60
CA GLU A 242 -2.39 9.55 -13.46
C GLU A 242 -1.48 10.73 -13.77
N GLY A 243 -2.09 11.88 -14.09
CA GLY A 243 -1.36 13.06 -14.55
C GLY A 243 -0.61 12.84 -15.87
N GLU A 244 0.41 13.68 -16.14
CA GLU A 244 1.08 13.69 -17.45
C GLU A 244 2.04 12.50 -17.68
N LYS A 245 2.50 11.80 -16.63
CA LYS A 245 3.61 10.84 -16.74
C LYS A 245 3.51 9.60 -15.85
N GLN A 246 2.47 9.44 -15.04
CA GLN A 246 2.32 8.26 -14.20
C GLN A 246 1.21 7.36 -14.72
N LYS A 247 1.39 6.06 -14.56
CA LYS A 247 0.39 5.05 -14.87
C LYS A 247 0.27 4.11 -13.69
N ARG A 248 -0.95 3.64 -13.42
CA ARG A 248 -1.22 2.58 -12.45
C ARG A 248 -2.14 1.54 -13.06
N VAL A 249 -2.14 0.36 -12.45
CA VAL A 249 -3.05 -0.73 -12.80
C VAL A 249 -4.03 -0.92 -11.66
N TYR A 250 -5.27 -0.51 -11.88
CA TYR A 250 -6.36 -0.70 -10.93
C TYR A 250 -6.97 -2.08 -11.18
N LEU A 251 -7.10 -2.89 -10.14
CA LEU A 251 -7.62 -4.25 -10.29
C LEU A 251 -8.32 -4.74 -9.03
N ARG A 252 -9.19 -5.73 -9.21
CA ARG A 252 -9.82 -6.48 -8.12
C ARG A 252 -9.89 -7.94 -8.53
N MET A 253 -9.51 -8.84 -7.63
CA MET A 253 -9.60 -10.28 -7.83
C MET A 253 -10.86 -10.83 -7.16
N LYS A 254 -11.50 -11.82 -7.79
CA LYS A 254 -12.56 -12.63 -7.16
C LYS A 254 -11.95 -13.82 -6.41
N ASN A 255 -10.90 -14.40 -7.00
CA ASN A 255 -10.11 -15.49 -6.43
C ASN A 255 -8.73 -15.52 -7.09
N GLY A 256 -7.78 -16.24 -6.48
CA GLY A 256 -6.45 -16.45 -7.04
C GLY A 256 -5.44 -15.40 -6.61
N VAL A 257 -4.37 -15.25 -7.39
CA VAL A 257 -3.23 -14.36 -7.07
C VAL A 257 -2.79 -13.59 -8.30
N ILE A 258 -2.17 -12.43 -8.08
CA ILE A 258 -1.47 -11.68 -9.13
C ILE A 258 0.00 -12.08 -9.12
N ARG A 259 0.57 -12.31 -10.30
CA ARG A 259 1.95 -12.75 -10.47
C ARG A 259 2.73 -11.81 -11.38
N TYR A 260 3.99 -11.61 -11.05
CA TYR A 260 4.99 -11.08 -11.97
C TYR A 260 6.24 -11.95 -11.94
N ARG A 261 6.84 -12.18 -13.11
CA ARG A 261 8.08 -12.95 -13.27
C ARG A 261 9.04 -12.22 -14.18
N ALA A 262 10.33 -12.27 -13.83
CA ALA A 262 11.39 -11.70 -14.65
C ALA A 262 12.67 -12.53 -14.59
N LYS A 263 13.42 -12.50 -15.68
CA LYS A 263 14.81 -12.94 -15.74
C LYS A 263 15.72 -11.72 -15.67
N ASN A 264 16.87 -11.85 -15.01
CA ASN A 264 17.85 -10.76 -14.85
C ASN A 264 17.18 -9.48 -14.32
N PHE A 265 16.38 -9.61 -13.27
CA PHE A 265 15.59 -8.53 -12.72
C PHE A 265 16.50 -7.52 -12.01
N SER A 266 16.42 -6.27 -12.43
CA SER A 266 17.19 -5.14 -11.90
C SER A 266 16.29 -3.90 -11.92
N PRO A 267 15.49 -3.66 -10.87
CA PRO A 267 14.60 -2.51 -10.78
C PRO A 267 15.34 -1.25 -10.35
N ASP A 268 14.80 -0.08 -10.71
CA ASP A 268 15.31 1.23 -10.26
C ASP A 268 14.24 2.06 -9.52
N LYS A 269 13.07 1.46 -9.30
CA LYS A 269 11.96 1.94 -8.47
C LYS A 269 11.51 0.85 -7.51
N GLU A 270 10.88 1.28 -6.42
CA GLU A 270 10.32 0.37 -5.42
C GLU A 270 8.96 -0.18 -5.85
N PHE A 271 8.52 -1.24 -5.17
CA PHE A 271 7.16 -1.74 -5.32
C PHE A 271 6.23 -1.01 -4.37
N HIS A 272 5.06 -0.61 -4.87
CA HIS A 272 4.01 0.05 -4.09
C HIS A 272 2.65 -0.52 -4.50
N ALA A 273 2.00 -1.29 -3.63
CA ALA A 273 0.61 -1.68 -3.80
C ALA A 273 -0.29 -0.83 -2.91
N VAL A 274 -1.29 -0.19 -3.50
CA VAL A 274 -2.27 0.59 -2.76
C VAL A 274 -3.58 -0.17 -2.70
N VAL A 275 -4.01 -0.54 -1.49
CA VAL A 275 -5.35 -1.05 -1.22
C VAL A 275 -6.27 0.14 -1.11
N ILE A 276 -7.28 0.19 -1.96
CA ILE A 276 -8.31 1.23 -1.95
C ILE A 276 -9.37 0.76 -0.95
N THR A 277 -9.35 1.35 0.24
CA THR A 277 -10.25 0.99 1.35
C THR A 277 -11.67 1.51 1.09
N ASP A 278 -11.78 2.54 0.26
CA ASP A 278 -13.03 3.12 -0.21
C ASP A 278 -12.93 3.48 -1.69
N SER A 279 -13.82 2.94 -2.53
CA SER A 279 -13.75 3.16 -3.98
C SER A 279 -13.93 4.63 -4.39
N ARG A 280 -14.57 5.44 -3.54
CA ARG A 280 -14.69 6.88 -3.69
C ARG A 280 -13.33 7.57 -3.69
N GLY A 281 -12.30 6.93 -3.11
CA GLY A 281 -10.92 7.40 -3.15
C GLY A 281 -10.32 7.56 -4.55
N THR A 282 -10.97 7.04 -5.61
CA THR A 282 -10.53 7.25 -7.00
C THR A 282 -11.16 8.47 -7.67
N VAL A 283 -12.26 8.98 -7.13
CA VAL A 283 -13.02 10.11 -7.67
C VAL A 283 -12.18 11.39 -7.59
N GLY A 284 -12.16 12.18 -8.67
CA GLY A 284 -11.46 13.46 -8.73
C GLY A 284 -9.92 13.37 -8.69
N ARG A 285 -9.36 12.25 -8.24
CA ARG A 285 -7.90 11.99 -8.19
C ARG A 285 -7.37 11.46 -9.52
N VAL A 286 -8.15 10.60 -10.18
CA VAL A 286 -7.75 9.95 -11.43
C VAL A 286 -8.86 10.03 -12.46
N SER A 287 -8.49 10.20 -13.72
CA SER A 287 -9.46 10.22 -14.83
C SER A 287 -9.87 8.80 -15.20
N ASN A 288 -11.08 8.64 -15.73
CA ASN A 288 -11.47 7.36 -16.31
C ASN A 288 -10.54 6.98 -17.47
N PRO A 289 -10.16 5.70 -17.58
CA PRO A 289 -9.24 5.22 -18.59
C PRO A 289 -9.85 5.32 -19.99
N LYS A 290 -9.08 5.84 -20.95
CA LYS A 290 -9.49 5.91 -22.35
C LYS A 290 -9.53 4.51 -22.96
N ASN A 291 -10.57 4.20 -23.73
CA ASN A 291 -10.71 2.93 -24.46
C ASN A 291 -10.65 1.66 -23.58
N SER A 292 -11.15 1.74 -22.34
CA SER A 292 -11.27 0.59 -21.45
C SER A 292 -12.68 0.02 -21.44
N LYS A 293 -12.79 -1.29 -21.19
CA LYS A 293 -14.07 -1.95 -20.89
C LYS A 293 -14.66 -1.50 -19.54
N TYR A 294 -13.80 -1.12 -18.61
CA TYR A 294 -14.17 -0.76 -17.24
C TYR A 294 -13.83 0.69 -16.92
N ILE A 295 -14.68 1.32 -16.11
CA ILE A 295 -14.47 2.65 -15.53
C ILE A 295 -14.14 2.55 -14.04
N LEU A 296 -13.60 3.63 -13.48
CA LEU A 296 -13.27 3.76 -12.06
C LEU A 296 -14.40 4.42 -11.29
N HIS A 297 -15.01 5.45 -11.87
CA HIS A 297 -16.04 6.26 -11.23
C HIS A 297 -16.95 6.89 -12.28
N ASP A 298 -18.05 7.46 -11.82
CA ASP A 298 -18.93 8.31 -12.62
C ASP A 298 -19.54 9.42 -11.75
N LYS A 299 -20.49 10.17 -12.31
CA LYS A 299 -21.17 11.26 -11.60
C LYS A 299 -21.89 10.83 -10.31
N LEU A 300 -22.35 9.58 -10.21
CA LEU A 300 -23.02 9.11 -9.00
C LEU A 300 -22.00 8.69 -7.95
N THR A 301 -20.86 8.12 -8.36
CA THR A 301 -19.71 7.93 -7.44
C THR A 301 -19.16 9.27 -6.95
N GLU A 302 -19.14 10.31 -7.80
CA GLU A 302 -18.78 11.68 -7.43
C GLU A 302 -19.72 12.24 -6.35
N LEU A 303 -21.03 12.14 -6.57
CA LEU A 303 -22.01 12.57 -5.57
C LEU A 303 -21.88 11.77 -4.27
N LEU A 304 -21.58 10.47 -4.34
CA LEU A 304 -21.37 9.62 -3.17
C LEU A 304 -20.17 10.06 -2.32
N LEU A 305 -19.09 10.52 -2.96
CA LEU A 305 -17.95 11.12 -2.25
C LEU A 305 -18.39 12.39 -1.52
N ARG A 306 -19.17 13.25 -2.19
CA ARG A 306 -19.66 14.51 -1.60
C ARG A 306 -20.59 14.26 -0.42
N ILE A 307 -21.48 13.27 -0.50
CA ILE A 307 -22.34 12.86 0.63
C ILE A 307 -21.51 12.50 1.87
N GLN A 308 -20.34 11.89 1.69
CA GLN A 308 -19.46 11.50 2.79
C GLN A 308 -18.61 12.65 3.33
N MET A 309 -18.22 13.60 2.47
CA MET A 309 -17.20 14.60 2.80
C MET A 309 -17.76 16.00 3.06
N GLU A 310 -18.97 16.28 2.61
CA GLU A 310 -19.60 17.61 2.69
C GLU A 310 -20.84 17.56 3.58
N ASP A 311 -21.23 18.71 4.15
CA ASP A 311 -22.51 18.85 4.83
C ASP A 311 -23.67 18.77 3.84
N GLU A 312 -24.84 18.30 4.30
CA GLU A 312 -26.03 18.04 3.46
C GLU A 312 -26.46 19.24 2.60
N GLU A 313 -26.30 20.46 3.11
CA GLU A 313 -26.65 21.70 2.39
C GLU A 313 -25.90 21.86 1.06
N PHE A 314 -24.70 21.28 0.91
CA PHE A 314 -23.89 21.43 -0.30
C PHE A 314 -24.29 20.48 -1.43
N TYR A 315 -24.87 19.32 -1.12
CA TYR A 315 -25.22 18.31 -2.13
C TYR A 315 -26.73 18.03 -2.25
N ARG A 316 -27.57 18.57 -1.36
CA ARG A 316 -29.03 18.34 -1.37
C ARG A 316 -29.67 18.65 -2.72
N GLU A 317 -29.36 19.80 -3.31
CA GLU A 317 -29.94 20.17 -4.61
C GLU A 317 -29.59 19.17 -5.72
N ASP A 318 -28.39 18.58 -5.67
CA ASP A 318 -27.96 17.61 -6.68
C ASP A 318 -28.71 16.29 -6.51
N LEU A 319 -29.00 15.87 -5.27
CA LEU A 319 -29.89 14.75 -4.98
C LEU A 319 -31.32 15.00 -5.47
N GLU A 320 -31.84 16.20 -5.26
CA GLU A 320 -33.19 16.57 -5.69
C GLU A 320 -33.35 16.58 -7.22
N LYS A 321 -32.27 16.82 -7.96
CA LYS A 321 -32.24 16.77 -9.43
C LYS A 321 -32.15 15.36 -10.00
N LEU A 322 -31.82 14.35 -9.19
CA LEU A 322 -31.71 12.97 -9.66
C LEU A 322 -33.07 12.37 -10.06
N THR A 323 -33.07 11.57 -11.11
CA THR A 323 -34.21 10.73 -11.50
C THR A 323 -34.47 9.62 -10.47
N GLY A 324 -35.65 9.02 -10.50
CA GLY A 324 -35.96 7.86 -9.65
C GLY A 324 -35.03 6.67 -9.89
N GLU A 325 -34.58 6.48 -11.14
CA GLU A 325 -33.59 5.46 -11.51
C GLU A 325 -32.21 5.77 -10.92
N GLU A 326 -31.73 7.01 -11.00
CA GLU A 326 -30.44 7.41 -10.42
C GLU A 326 -30.43 7.32 -8.89
N LEU A 327 -31.54 7.70 -8.23
CA LEU A 327 -31.68 7.48 -6.79
C LEU A 327 -31.64 5.99 -6.45
N GLU A 328 -32.25 5.13 -7.28
CA GLU A 328 -32.18 3.68 -7.08
C GLU A 328 -30.74 3.14 -7.26
N LEU A 329 -30.00 3.64 -8.25
CA LEU A 329 -28.59 3.31 -8.41
C LEU A 329 -27.78 3.76 -7.19
N LEU A 330 -27.94 5.01 -6.76
CA LEU A 330 -27.22 5.61 -5.63
C LEU A 330 -27.45 4.80 -4.34
N ARG A 331 -28.70 4.42 -4.06
CA ARG A 331 -29.07 3.57 -2.91
C ARG A 331 -28.39 2.20 -2.92
N ASN A 332 -28.04 1.68 -4.10
CA ASN A 332 -27.48 0.34 -4.27
C ASN A 332 -25.93 0.31 -4.32
N TYR A 333 -25.23 1.45 -4.28
CA TYR A 333 -23.76 1.48 -4.20
C TYR A 333 -23.18 0.72 -3.00
N PRO A 334 -23.70 0.86 -1.77
CA PRO A 334 -23.23 0.10 -0.61
C PRO A 334 -23.22 -1.42 -0.83
N TYR A 335 -24.26 -1.93 -1.51
CA TYR A 335 -24.40 -3.34 -1.86
C TYR A 335 -23.39 -3.74 -2.94
N ALA A 336 -23.20 -2.89 -3.96
CA ALA A 336 -22.23 -3.12 -5.02
C ALA A 336 -20.79 -3.14 -4.48
N PHE A 337 -20.40 -2.22 -3.60
CA PHE A 337 -19.06 -2.21 -2.97
C PHE A 337 -18.77 -3.48 -2.18
N ALA A 338 -19.78 -3.99 -1.48
CA ALA A 338 -19.74 -5.26 -0.75
C ALA A 338 -19.72 -6.49 -1.66
N GLY A 339 -19.97 -6.33 -2.96
CA GLY A 339 -19.98 -7.41 -3.95
C GLY A 339 -21.30 -8.16 -4.04
N TYR A 340 -22.43 -7.51 -3.75
CA TYR A 340 -23.76 -8.11 -3.89
C TYR A 340 -24.05 -8.51 -5.35
N ASP A 341 -24.45 -9.76 -5.60
CA ASP A 341 -24.84 -10.22 -6.93
C ASP A 341 -26.31 -9.88 -7.23
N PHE A 342 -26.54 -8.76 -7.94
CA PHE A 342 -27.87 -8.30 -8.30
C PHE A 342 -28.60 -9.25 -9.26
N SER A 343 -29.81 -9.68 -8.90
CA SER A 343 -30.73 -10.39 -9.81
C SER A 343 -31.36 -9.45 -10.85
N ARG A 344 -31.57 -8.19 -10.46
CA ARG A 344 -32.02 -7.10 -11.33
C ARG A 344 -30.99 -6.81 -12.42
N LYS A 345 -31.40 -7.00 -13.67
CA LYS A 345 -30.51 -6.93 -14.85
C LYS A 345 -29.95 -5.53 -15.08
N ASP A 346 -30.74 -4.51 -14.82
CA ASP A 346 -30.38 -3.09 -14.92
C ASP A 346 -29.28 -2.73 -13.90
N LEU A 347 -29.47 -3.07 -12.63
CA LEU A 347 -28.45 -2.85 -11.59
C LEU A 347 -27.17 -3.63 -11.89
N LYS A 348 -27.30 -4.90 -12.27
CA LYS A 348 -26.14 -5.74 -12.61
C LYS A 348 -25.38 -5.17 -13.81
N ALA A 349 -26.09 -4.73 -14.86
CA ALA A 349 -25.47 -4.14 -16.04
C ALA A 349 -24.75 -2.83 -15.69
N TYR A 350 -25.40 -1.96 -14.91
CA TYR A 350 -24.82 -0.70 -14.45
C TYR A 350 -23.55 -0.95 -13.64
N PHE A 351 -23.58 -1.74 -12.56
CA PHE A 351 -22.40 -1.90 -11.72
C PHE A 351 -21.29 -2.71 -12.41
N SER A 352 -21.61 -3.56 -13.39
CA SER A 352 -20.62 -4.35 -14.12
C SER A 352 -19.62 -3.52 -14.94
N GLN A 353 -19.93 -2.25 -15.22
CA GLN A 353 -19.01 -1.32 -15.88
C GLN A 353 -17.84 -0.91 -14.99
N PHE A 354 -17.96 -0.98 -13.66
CA PHE A 354 -16.88 -0.59 -12.77
C PHE A 354 -15.85 -1.72 -12.60
N VAL A 355 -14.57 -1.35 -12.55
CA VAL A 355 -13.48 -2.30 -12.30
C VAL A 355 -13.54 -2.86 -10.88
N TRP A 356 -14.00 -2.05 -9.91
CA TRP A 356 -14.09 -2.43 -8.50
C TRP A 356 -15.31 -3.30 -8.18
N TYR A 357 -16.32 -3.39 -9.03
CA TYR A 357 -17.48 -4.23 -8.77
C TYR A 357 -17.24 -5.67 -9.24
N LEU A 358 -17.31 -6.62 -8.30
CA LEU A 358 -17.31 -8.05 -8.56
C LEU A 358 -18.47 -8.70 -7.80
N PRO A 359 -19.37 -9.45 -8.47
CA PRO A 359 -20.40 -10.20 -7.78
C PRO A 359 -19.79 -11.39 -7.02
N LEU A 360 -19.89 -11.35 -5.70
CA LEU A 360 -19.38 -12.37 -4.77
C LEU A 360 -20.51 -13.29 -4.27
N GLY A 361 -21.72 -12.76 -4.13
CA GLY A 361 -22.90 -13.52 -3.74
C GLY A 361 -24.02 -12.62 -3.23
N THR A 362 -25.11 -13.22 -2.75
CA THR A 362 -26.29 -12.49 -2.24
C THR A 362 -26.26 -12.25 -0.74
N LYS A 363 -25.26 -12.79 -0.03
CA LYS A 363 -25.04 -12.60 1.41
C LYS A 363 -23.71 -11.89 1.61
N VAL A 364 -23.74 -10.56 1.68
CA VAL A 364 -22.56 -9.71 1.85
C VAL A 364 -22.77 -8.74 3.02
N PRO A 365 -21.74 -8.42 3.80
CA PRO A 365 -21.84 -7.43 4.87
C PRO A 365 -21.86 -6.02 4.27
N ILE A 366 -22.86 -5.22 4.64
CA ILE A 366 -23.03 -3.83 4.16
C ILE A 366 -22.54 -2.90 5.26
N LYS A 367 -21.68 -1.94 4.92
CA LYS A 367 -21.09 -0.99 5.89
C LYS A 367 -21.66 0.43 5.78
N GLU A 368 -22.23 0.81 4.64
CA GLU A 368 -22.68 2.19 4.36
C GLU A 368 -24.21 2.31 4.43
N GLU A 369 -24.73 2.58 5.63
CA GLU A 369 -26.17 2.76 5.85
C GLU A 369 -26.62 4.22 5.62
N GLU A 370 -25.72 5.19 5.78
CA GLU A 370 -26.04 6.63 5.69
C GLU A 370 -26.60 7.01 4.32
N VAL A 371 -25.93 6.62 3.24
CA VAL A 371 -26.37 6.91 1.86
C VAL A 371 -27.76 6.33 1.60
N ILE A 372 -28.04 5.14 2.12
CA ILE A 372 -29.34 4.49 2.00
C ILE A 372 -30.40 5.37 2.68
N SER A 373 -30.13 5.84 3.89
CA SER A 373 -31.05 6.68 4.65
C SER A 373 -31.31 8.04 3.99
N VAL A 374 -30.27 8.68 3.47
CA VAL A 374 -30.35 9.98 2.76
C VAL A 374 -31.24 9.83 1.52
N VAL A 375 -30.98 8.80 0.70
CA VAL A 375 -31.77 8.55 -0.52
C VAL A 375 -33.22 8.20 -0.19
N ASP A 376 -33.46 7.39 0.85
CA ASP A 376 -34.82 7.01 1.26
C ASP A 376 -35.63 8.22 1.74
N ASN A 377 -35.00 9.20 2.39
CA ASN A 377 -35.66 10.44 2.79
C ASN A 377 -36.05 11.31 1.59
N ILE A 378 -35.18 11.44 0.59
CA ILE A 378 -35.50 12.18 -0.65
C ILE A 378 -36.65 11.52 -1.40
N LYS A 379 -36.66 10.18 -1.50
CA LYS A 379 -37.76 9.44 -2.14
C LYS A 379 -39.10 9.67 -1.44
N LYS A 380 -39.13 9.61 -0.10
CA LYS A 380 -40.34 9.90 0.69
C LYS A 380 -40.87 11.32 0.49
N GLY A 381 -40.00 12.31 0.31
CA GLY A 381 -40.41 13.69 0.06
C GLY A 381 -41.04 13.93 -1.33
N ARG A 382 -40.94 12.96 -2.25
CA ARG A 382 -41.53 13.01 -3.59
C ARG A 382 -42.87 12.28 -3.70
N GLU A 383 -43.17 11.41 -2.74
CA GLU A 383 -44.47 10.74 -2.58
C GLU A 383 -45.48 11.67 -1.88
#